data_AF-A0A940ZXA9-F1
#
_entry.id   AF-A0A940ZXA9-F1
#
_cell.length_a   1.000
_cell.length_b   1.000
_cell.length_c   1.000
_cell.angle_alpha   90.00
_cell.angle_beta   90.00
_cell.angle_gamma   90.00
#
_symmetry.space_group_name_H-M   'P 1'
#
loop_
_entity.id
_entity.type
_entity.pdbx_description
1 polymer ?
#
loop_
_entity_poly.entity_id
_entity_poly.type
_entity_poly.pdbx_seq_one_letter_code
_entity_poly.pdbx_strand_id
1 'polypeptide(L)'
;MRGHLTDTEMAEALDEAPSGAVRDHLASCPTCRAERDRLQATLTGLAAQMQARAARPAAAWDQQARQIADRLHERQPRAQPWRWAWAPAVVGLAVLAGFWFYGQSPRMAPGTETDDALLVAVERSIHADVPAALRPAALLVGEVGGRGTEAEQSLDGPQGG
;
A
#
# COMPACT_ATOMS: atom_id res chain seq x y z
N MET A 1 28.43 26.09 -28.82
CA MET A 1 27.96 26.57 -27.52
C MET A 1 26.98 25.54 -26.99
N ARG A 2 27.20 24.98 -25.80
CA ARG A 2 26.16 24.16 -25.14
C ARG A 2 24.92 25.06 -24.93
N GLY A 3 23.72 24.50 -25.00
CA GLY A 3 22.46 25.22 -24.80
C GLY A 3 22.32 25.71 -23.35
N HIS A 4 21.10 25.72 -22.81
CA HIS A 4 20.88 25.98 -21.38
C HIS A 4 21.31 24.79 -20.52
N LEU A 5 21.50 25.03 -19.22
CA LEU A 5 21.69 23.97 -18.24
C LEU A 5 20.50 23.01 -18.25
N THR A 6 20.76 21.73 -18.05
CA THR A 6 19.70 20.75 -17.78
C THR A 6 19.12 20.96 -16.39
N ASP A 7 17.95 20.37 -16.11
CA ASP A 7 17.34 20.44 -14.77
C ASP A 7 18.26 19.90 -13.67
N THR A 8 19.06 18.87 -13.97
CA THR A 8 20.03 18.31 -13.03
C THR A 8 21.19 19.26 -12.76
N GLU A 9 21.71 19.92 -13.80
CA GLU A 9 22.76 20.93 -13.66
C GLU A 9 22.23 22.21 -12.99
N MET A 10 20.96 22.53 -13.19
CA MET A 10 20.26 23.62 -12.49
C MET A 10 20.03 23.30 -11.01
N ALA A 11 19.72 22.05 -10.67
CA ALA A 11 19.65 21.60 -9.28
C ALA A 11 21.04 21.68 -8.62
N GLU A 12 22.08 21.21 -9.29
CA GLU A 12 23.47 21.35 -8.84
C GLU A 12 23.89 22.82 -8.66
N ALA A 13 23.39 23.72 -9.52
CA ALA A 13 23.63 25.15 -9.40
C ALA A 13 23.09 25.79 -8.11
N LEU A 14 22.18 25.12 -7.40
CA LEU A 14 21.61 25.57 -6.13
C LEU A 14 22.43 25.11 -4.91
N ASP A 15 23.38 24.19 -5.08
CA ASP A 15 24.28 23.78 -4.01
C ASP A 15 25.27 24.90 -3.64
N GLU A 16 25.86 24.79 -2.45
CA GLU A 16 26.85 25.77 -1.96
C GLU A 16 28.13 25.79 -2.82
N ALA A 17 28.47 24.67 -3.46
CA ALA A 17 29.67 24.51 -4.27
C ALA A 17 29.38 23.78 -5.60
N PRO A 18 28.76 24.44 -6.60
CA PRO A 18 28.52 23.83 -7.91
C PRO A 18 29.84 23.56 -8.63
N SER A 19 29.86 22.59 -9.54
CA SER A 19 31.04 22.30 -10.36
C SER A 19 31.51 23.51 -11.16
N GLY A 20 32.80 23.50 -11.54
CA GLY A 20 33.39 24.58 -12.33
C GLY A 20 32.65 24.82 -13.65
N ALA A 21 32.21 23.75 -14.33
CA ALA A 21 31.49 23.85 -15.60
C ALA A 21 30.13 24.58 -15.46
N VAL A 22 29.36 24.25 -14.41
CA VAL A 22 28.09 24.92 -14.11
C VAL A 22 28.33 26.39 -13.76
N ARG A 23 29.36 26.67 -12.95
CA ARG A 23 29.73 28.03 -12.55
C ARG A 23 30.15 28.89 -13.75
N ASP A 24 30.98 28.35 -14.64
CA ASP A 24 31.43 29.03 -15.86
C ASP A 24 30.27 29.28 -16.83
N HIS A 25 29.33 28.32 -16.92
CA HIS A 25 28.10 28.51 -17.69
C HIS A 25 27.23 29.62 -17.08
N LEU A 26 27.01 29.61 -15.77
CA LEU A 26 26.28 30.68 -15.09
C LEU A 26 26.97 32.02 -15.25
N ALA A 27 28.31 32.11 -15.33
CA ALA A 27 28.99 33.37 -15.62
C ALA A 27 28.69 33.90 -17.04
N SER A 28 28.46 33.02 -18.01
CA SER A 28 28.23 33.38 -19.42
C SER A 28 26.76 33.44 -19.86
N CYS A 29 25.83 32.76 -19.18
CA CYS A 29 24.42 32.69 -19.57
C CYS A 29 23.49 33.46 -18.59
N PRO A 30 22.95 34.63 -18.98
CA PRO A 30 22.05 35.41 -18.12
C PRO A 30 20.71 34.72 -17.85
N THR A 31 20.18 33.93 -18.80
CA THR A 31 18.92 33.21 -18.62
C THR A 31 19.02 32.17 -17.52
N CYS A 32 20.07 31.34 -17.53
CA CYS A 32 20.27 30.33 -16.49
C CYS A 32 20.55 30.96 -15.12
N ARG A 33 21.21 32.13 -15.06
CA ARG A 33 21.33 32.89 -13.81
C ARG A 33 19.98 33.33 -13.25
N ALA A 34 19.15 33.95 -14.09
CA ALA A 34 17.83 34.42 -13.67
C ALA A 34 16.95 33.26 -13.18
N GLU A 35 17.05 32.09 -13.82
CA GLU A 35 16.34 30.89 -13.39
C GLU A 35 16.84 30.34 -12.05
N ARG A 36 18.16 30.22 -11.88
CA ARG A 36 18.76 29.85 -10.58
C ARG A 36 18.32 30.81 -9.48
N ASP A 37 18.40 32.11 -9.71
CA ASP A 37 18.04 33.14 -8.72
C ASP A 37 16.56 33.04 -8.35
N ARG A 38 15.67 32.78 -9.32
CA ARG A 38 14.24 32.55 -9.08
C ARG A 38 14.00 31.30 -8.22
N LEU A 39 14.68 30.19 -8.52
CA LEU A 39 14.58 28.95 -7.75
C LEU A 39 15.11 29.15 -6.33
N GLN A 40 16.26 29.78 -6.17
CA GLN A 40 16.86 30.08 -4.88
C GLN A 40 15.97 31.00 -4.04
N ALA A 41 15.35 32.02 -4.65
CA ALA A 41 14.37 32.88 -3.96
C ALA A 41 13.15 32.09 -3.48
N THR A 42 12.68 31.13 -4.27
CA THR A 42 11.54 30.27 -3.90
C THR A 42 11.90 29.36 -2.72
N LEU A 43 13.07 28.72 -2.75
CA LEU A 43 13.55 27.83 -1.69
C LEU A 43 13.80 28.58 -0.37
N THR A 44 14.41 29.76 -0.44
CA THR A 44 14.63 30.61 0.75
C THR A 44 13.31 31.11 1.34
N GLY A 45 12.35 31.50 0.50
CA GLY A 45 11.00 31.85 0.93
C GLY A 45 10.25 30.69 1.59
N LEU A 46 10.41 29.46 1.09
CA LEU A 46 9.85 28.26 1.70
C LEU A 46 10.52 27.97 3.05
N ALA A 47 11.85 28.04 3.12
CA ALA A 47 12.62 27.81 4.34
C ALA A 47 12.20 28.79 5.46
N ALA A 48 12.05 30.08 5.13
CA ALA A 48 11.59 31.10 6.07
C ALA A 48 10.18 30.79 6.61
N GLN A 49 9.26 30.34 5.74
CA GLN A 49 7.92 29.92 6.18
C GLN A 49 7.97 28.69 7.09
N MET A 50 8.86 27.73 6.81
CA MET A 50 9.00 26.54 7.64
C MET A 50 9.60 26.87 9.01
N GLN A 51 10.60 27.74 9.06
CA GLN A 51 11.16 28.25 10.32
C GLN A 51 10.11 29.01 11.14
N ALA A 52 9.32 29.89 10.50
CA ALA A 52 8.24 30.61 11.17
C ALA A 52 7.17 29.67 11.73
N ARG A 53 6.87 28.55 11.04
CA ARG A 53 5.97 27.51 11.56
C ARG A 53 6.63 26.71 12.69
N ALA A 54 7.90 26.33 12.55
CA ALA A 54 8.63 25.56 13.55
C ALA A 54 8.81 26.34 14.87
N ALA A 55 8.92 27.66 14.80
CA ALA A 55 9.00 28.54 15.97
C ALA A 55 7.67 28.66 16.76
N ARG A 56 6.57 28.05 16.29
CA ARG A 56 5.29 28.09 17.00
C ARG A 56 5.35 27.29 18.31
N PRO A 57 4.68 27.76 19.37
CA PRO A 57 4.62 27.04 20.64
C PRO A 57 3.90 25.70 20.48
N ALA A 58 4.29 24.71 21.29
CA ALA A 58 3.73 23.35 21.27
C ALA A 58 2.19 23.33 21.34
N ALA A 59 1.60 24.21 22.15
CA ALA A 59 0.14 24.34 22.28
C ALA A 59 -0.58 24.65 20.96
N ALA A 60 0.07 25.36 20.02
CA ALA A 60 -0.50 25.63 18.71
C ALA A 60 -0.58 24.36 17.84
N TRP A 61 0.39 23.46 17.98
CA TRP A 61 0.39 22.16 17.30
C TRP A 61 -0.69 21.24 17.88
N ASP A 62 -0.85 21.21 19.19
CA ASP A 62 -1.93 20.46 19.85
C ASP A 62 -3.32 20.95 19.41
N GLN A 63 -3.50 22.27 19.33
CA GLN A 63 -4.74 22.85 18.83
C GLN A 63 -5.00 22.46 17.38
N GLN A 64 -3.98 22.50 16.52
CA GLN A 64 -4.09 22.09 15.12
C GLN A 64 -4.41 20.59 14.99
N ALA A 65 -3.78 19.73 15.80
CA ALA A 65 -4.06 18.30 15.82
C ALA A 65 -5.51 18.01 16.21
N ARG A 66 -6.04 18.71 17.23
CA ARG A 66 -7.46 18.60 17.63
C ARG A 66 -8.39 19.02 16.50
N GLN A 67 -8.15 20.17 15.87
CA GLN A 67 -8.98 20.63 14.75
C GLN A 67 -9.00 19.65 13.57
N ILE A 68 -7.86 19.01 13.30
CA ILE A 68 -7.78 17.97 12.27
C ILE A 68 -8.62 16.75 12.69
N ALA A 69 -8.45 16.26 13.93
CA ALA A 69 -9.20 15.14 14.46
C ALA A 69 -10.72 15.39 14.42
N ASP A 70 -11.16 16.59 14.82
CA ASP A 70 -12.58 16.98 14.79
C ASP A 70 -13.14 16.93 13.37
N ARG A 71 -12.41 17.49 12.39
CA ARG A 71 -12.83 17.46 10.97
C ARG A 71 -12.86 16.05 10.40
N LEU A 72 -11.94 15.17 10.81
CA LEU A 72 -11.96 13.77 10.41
C LEU A 72 -13.17 13.06 11.01
N HIS A 73 -13.51 13.34 12.27
CA HIS A 73 -14.67 12.76 12.94
C HIS A 73 -16.00 13.23 12.31
N GLU A 74 -16.10 14.52 11.95
CA GLU A 74 -17.26 15.07 11.23
C GLU A 74 -17.44 14.46 9.83
N ARG A 75 -16.33 14.14 9.15
CA ARG A 75 -16.33 13.50 7.82
C ARG A 75 -16.54 12.00 7.87
N GLN A 76 -16.39 11.37 9.04
CA GLN A 76 -16.69 9.96 9.16
C GLN A 76 -18.20 9.81 8.96
N PRO A 77 -18.66 9.10 7.92
CA PRO A 77 -20.08 8.88 7.74
C PRO A 77 -20.54 8.15 8.99
N ARG A 78 -21.34 8.82 9.83
CA ARG A 78 -22.03 8.16 10.94
C ARG A 78 -22.73 6.96 10.31
N ALA A 79 -22.17 5.77 10.52
CA ALA A 79 -22.68 4.55 9.91
C ALA A 79 -24.15 4.49 10.31
N GLN A 80 -25.03 4.77 9.35
CA GLN A 80 -26.42 5.08 9.65
C GLN A 80 -27.01 3.83 10.31
N PRO A 81 -27.33 3.85 11.61
CA PRO A 81 -27.64 2.64 12.38
C PRO A 81 -28.89 1.94 11.81
N TRP A 82 -29.72 2.68 11.08
CA TRP A 82 -30.86 2.16 10.33
C TRP A 82 -30.50 1.09 9.30
N ARG A 83 -29.33 1.17 8.64
CA ARG A 83 -28.89 0.16 7.65
C ARG A 83 -28.60 -1.21 8.29
N TRP A 84 -28.30 -1.23 9.59
CA TRP A 84 -28.08 -2.44 10.37
C TRP A 84 -29.29 -2.87 11.21
N ALA A 85 -30.31 -2.02 11.35
CA ALA A 85 -31.52 -2.36 12.11
C ALA A 85 -32.27 -3.58 11.54
N TRP A 86 -32.06 -3.90 10.27
CA TRP A 86 -32.71 -4.99 9.56
C TRP A 86 -31.83 -6.24 9.45
N ALA A 87 -30.55 -6.14 9.83
CA ALA A 87 -29.62 -7.26 9.81
C ALA A 87 -30.14 -8.49 10.58
N PRO A 88 -30.68 -8.37 11.82
CA PRO A 88 -31.20 -9.55 12.52
C PRO A 88 -32.43 -10.16 11.82
N ALA A 89 -33.28 -9.33 11.20
CA ALA A 89 -34.45 -9.80 10.47
C ALA A 89 -34.06 -10.57 9.20
N VAL A 90 -33.06 -10.07 8.44
CA VAL A 90 -32.54 -10.75 7.24
C VAL A 90 -31.86 -12.07 7.59
N VAL A 91 -31.05 -12.10 8.65
CA VAL A 91 -30.42 -13.34 9.13
C VAL A 91 -31.46 -14.36 9.58
N GLY A 92 -32.47 -13.92 10.35
CA GLY A 92 -33.57 -14.78 10.77
C GLY A 92 -34.35 -15.36 9.58
N LEU A 93 -34.64 -14.55 8.57
CA LEU A 93 -35.31 -14.99 7.35
C LEU A 93 -34.46 -16.00 6.56
N ALA A 94 -33.15 -15.77 6.45
CA ALA A 94 -32.23 -16.67 5.77
C ALA A 94 -32.14 -18.04 6.47
N VAL A 95 -32.11 -18.05 7.81
CA VAL A 95 -32.13 -19.29 8.61
C VAL A 95 -33.44 -20.05 8.42
N LEU A 96 -34.59 -19.34 8.45
CA LEU A 96 -35.90 -19.94 8.19
C LEU A 96 -36.02 -20.50 6.78
N ALA A 97 -35.54 -19.76 5.77
CA ALA A 97 -35.52 -20.20 4.38
C ALA A 97 -34.61 -21.42 4.19
N GLY A 98 -33.42 -21.42 4.82
CA GLY A 98 -32.52 -22.57 4.84
C GLY A 98 -33.15 -23.78 5.51
N PHE A 99 -33.76 -23.61 6.67
CA PHE A 99 -34.47 -24.70 7.35
C PHE A 99 -35.62 -25.27 6.51
N TRP A 100 -36.37 -24.41 5.81
CA TRP A 100 -37.43 -24.85 4.91
C TRP A 100 -36.90 -25.58 3.69
N PHE A 101 -35.81 -25.10 3.08
CA PHE A 101 -35.22 -25.71 1.89
C PHE A 101 -34.47 -27.02 2.18
N TYR A 102 -33.73 -27.09 3.28
CA TYR A 102 -32.93 -28.26 3.66
C TYR A 102 -33.65 -29.23 4.59
N GLY A 103 -34.72 -28.81 5.27
CA GLY A 103 -35.54 -29.68 6.13
C GLY A 103 -36.46 -30.63 5.37
N GLN A 104 -36.65 -30.40 4.07
CA GLN A 104 -37.46 -31.23 3.16
C GLN A 104 -36.62 -32.18 2.29
N SER A 105 -35.30 -32.22 2.47
CA SER A 105 -34.48 -33.27 1.87
C SER A 105 -34.88 -34.63 2.47
N PRO A 106 -35.20 -35.66 1.67
CA PRO A 106 -35.43 -37.00 2.18
C PRO A 106 -34.17 -37.43 2.94
N ARG A 107 -34.33 -37.94 4.16
CA ARG A 107 -33.24 -38.54 4.93
C ARG A 107 -32.59 -39.63 4.07
N MET A 108 -31.48 -39.30 3.42
CA MET A 108 -30.57 -40.32 2.90
C MET A 108 -29.94 -41.00 4.10
N ALA A 109 -30.02 -42.33 4.10
CA ALA A 109 -29.48 -43.20 5.12
C ALA A 109 -28.00 -42.86 5.42
N PRO A 110 -27.52 -43.07 6.66
CA PRO A 110 -26.15 -42.79 7.03
C PRO A 110 -25.23 -43.82 6.35
N GLY A 111 -24.79 -43.49 5.14
CA GLY A 111 -23.66 -44.13 4.48
C GLY A 111 -22.40 -43.46 4.99
N THR A 112 -21.51 -44.27 5.54
CA THR A 112 -20.13 -43.96 5.92
C THR A 112 -19.40 -43.14 4.86
N GLU A 113 -19.47 -41.81 4.95
CA GLU A 113 -18.60 -40.91 4.21
C GLU A 113 -17.52 -40.48 5.20
N THR A 114 -16.38 -41.16 5.10
CA THR A 114 -15.21 -41.01 5.97
C THR A 114 -14.74 -39.55 6.00
N ASP A 115 -14.33 -39.06 7.17
CA ASP A 115 -13.79 -37.70 7.36
C ASP A 115 -12.75 -37.30 6.31
N ASP A 116 -11.98 -38.26 5.78
CA ASP A 116 -11.02 -38.05 4.69
C ASP A 116 -11.68 -37.51 3.41
N ALA A 117 -12.89 -37.95 3.07
CA ALA A 117 -13.62 -37.44 1.90
C ALA A 117 -14.06 -35.98 2.11
N LEU A 118 -14.42 -35.62 3.34
CA LEU A 118 -14.75 -34.24 3.72
C LEU A 118 -13.51 -33.35 3.72
N LEU A 119 -12.38 -33.84 4.23
CA LEU A 119 -11.11 -33.10 4.21
C LEU A 119 -10.63 -32.86 2.78
N VAL A 120 -10.73 -33.87 1.89
CA VAL A 120 -10.38 -33.73 0.47
C VAL A 120 -11.33 -32.76 -0.25
N ALA A 121 -12.62 -32.74 0.10
CA ALA A 121 -13.57 -31.79 -0.48
C ALA A 121 -13.30 -30.35 -0.01
N VAL A 122 -12.96 -30.16 1.27
CA VAL A 122 -12.59 -28.84 1.83
C VAL A 122 -11.30 -28.33 1.20
N GLU A 123 -10.26 -29.16 1.12
CA GLU A 123 -8.98 -28.79 0.50
C GLU A 123 -9.16 -28.39 -0.97
N ARG A 124 -9.99 -29.12 -1.71
CA ARG A 124 -10.32 -28.79 -3.11
C ARG A 124 -11.10 -27.47 -3.23
N SER A 125 -11.93 -27.12 -2.26
CA SER A 125 -12.66 -25.84 -2.23
C SER A 125 -11.76 -24.65 -1.94
N ILE A 126 -10.79 -24.80 -1.04
CA ILE A 126 -9.83 -23.74 -0.68
C ILE A 126 -8.89 -23.44 -1.84
N HIS A 127 -8.50 -24.45 -2.62
CA HIS A 127 -7.67 -24.26 -3.81
C HIS A 127 -8.43 -23.75 -5.05
N ALA A 128 -9.74 -23.98 -5.14
CA ALA A 128 -10.54 -23.55 -6.28
C ALA A 128 -10.82 -22.04 -6.28
N ASP A 129 -10.98 -21.42 -5.10
CA ASP A 129 -11.35 -20.01 -4.96
C ASP A 129 -10.24 -19.17 -4.33
N VAL A 130 -9.22 -18.83 -5.12
CA VAL A 130 -8.37 -17.68 -4.80
C VAL A 130 -9.06 -16.43 -5.32
N PRO A 131 -9.66 -15.58 -4.47
CA PRO A 131 -10.30 -14.35 -4.93
C PRO A 131 -9.28 -13.49 -5.65
N ALA A 132 -9.70 -12.84 -6.74
CA ALA A 132 -8.80 -12.08 -7.62
C ALA A 132 -7.94 -11.03 -6.88
N ALA A 133 -8.39 -10.56 -5.71
CA ALA A 133 -7.66 -9.66 -4.83
C ALA A 133 -6.38 -10.27 -4.18
N LEU A 134 -6.29 -11.60 -4.08
CA LEU A 134 -5.17 -12.32 -3.48
C LEU A 134 -4.19 -12.91 -4.50
N ARG A 135 -4.42 -12.73 -5.81
CA ARG A 135 -3.46 -13.10 -6.88
C ARG A 135 -2.03 -12.56 -6.67
N PRO A 136 -1.83 -11.30 -6.22
CA PRO A 136 -0.47 -10.79 -6.00
C PRO A 136 0.25 -11.52 -4.86
N ALA A 137 -0.47 -11.94 -3.82
CA ALA A 137 0.10 -12.70 -2.71
C ALA A 137 0.41 -14.15 -3.11
N ALA A 138 -0.39 -14.74 -4.02
CA ALA A 138 -0.12 -16.08 -4.55
C ALA A 138 1.19 -16.17 -5.36
N LEU A 139 1.58 -15.09 -6.07
CA LEU A 139 2.87 -15.03 -6.76
C LEU A 139 4.07 -15.05 -5.81
N LEU A 140 3.95 -14.43 -4.62
CA LEU A 140 5.03 -14.40 -3.62
C LEU A 140 5.25 -15.75 -2.95
N VAL A 141 4.19 -16.54 -2.74
CA VAL A 141 4.29 -17.88 -2.15
C VAL A 141 4.99 -18.87 -3.09
N GLY A 142 4.78 -18.73 -4.40
CA GLY A 142 5.48 -19.53 -5.42
C GLY A 142 7.00 -19.29 -5.43
N GLU A 143 7.45 -18.04 -5.24
CA GLU A 143 8.88 -17.71 -5.15
C GLU A 143 9.55 -18.19 -3.86
N VAL A 144 8.80 -18.24 -2.75
CA VAL A 144 9.30 -18.72 -1.46
C VAL A 144 9.42 -20.25 -1.46
N GLY A 145 8.46 -20.95 -2.08
CA GLY A 145 8.51 -22.41 -2.23
C GLY A 145 9.62 -22.91 -3.18
N GLY A 146 9.87 -22.19 -4.28
CA GLY A 146 10.93 -22.55 -5.24
C GLY A 146 12.35 -22.41 -4.71
N ARG A 147 12.60 -21.49 -3.76
CA ARG A 147 13.92 -21.33 -3.13
C ARG A 147 14.25 -22.40 -2.08
N GLY A 148 13.27 -23.15 -1.59
CA GLY A 148 13.48 -24.20 -0.58
C GLY A 148 14.08 -25.50 -1.17
N THR A 149 13.80 -25.81 -2.43
CA THR A 149 14.18 -27.11 -3.04
C THR A 149 15.54 -27.11 -3.71
N GLU A 150 16.12 -25.95 -4.04
CA GLU A 150 17.49 -25.86 -4.59
C GLU A 150 18.59 -25.93 -3.52
N ALA A 151 18.26 -25.74 -2.23
CA ALA A 151 19.24 -25.83 -1.15
C ALA A 151 19.53 -27.28 -0.71
N GLU A 152 18.62 -28.23 -0.95
CA GLU A 152 18.81 -29.65 -0.58
C GLU A 152 19.44 -30.53 -1.67
N GLN A 153 19.46 -30.08 -2.94
CA GLN A 153 20.00 -30.88 -4.05
C GLN A 153 21.51 -30.67 -4.30
N SER A 154 22.15 -29.74 -3.60
CA SER A 154 23.59 -29.46 -3.74
C SER A 154 24.50 -30.24 -2.76
N LEU A 155 23.96 -31.21 -2.02
CA LEU A 155 24.70 -31.95 -0.98
C LEU A 155 24.94 -33.43 -1.27
N ASP A 156 24.57 -33.95 -2.45
CA ASP A 156 24.96 -35.30 -2.86
C ASP A 156 26.05 -35.24 -3.93
N GLY A 157 27.30 -35.23 -3.44
CA GLY A 157 28.51 -35.27 -4.23
C GLY A 157 28.76 -36.64 -4.86
N PRO A 158 29.67 -36.72 -5.86
CA PRO A 158 29.82 -37.89 -6.71
C PRO A 158 30.58 -39.00 -5.99
N GLN A 159 30.01 -40.20 -5.90
CA GLN A 159 30.80 -41.40 -5.64
C GLN A 159 31.35 -41.95 -6.95
N GLY A 160 32.63 -41.66 -7.17
CA GLY A 160 33.50 -42.47 -8.03
C GLY A 160 34.06 -43.66 -7.25
N GLY A 161 34.34 -44.76 -7.97
CA GLY A 161 34.98 -45.96 -7.45
C GLY A 161 34.54 -47.21 -8.18
#